data_AF-A0A7W5SP32-F1
#
_entry.id   AF-A0A7W5SP32-F1
#
_cell.length_a   1.000
_cell.length_b   1.000
_cell.length_c   1.000
_cell.angle_alpha   90.00
_cell.angle_beta   90.00
_cell.angle_gamma   90.00
#
_symmetry.space_group_name_H-M   'P 1'
#
loop_
_entity.id
_entity.type
_entity.pdbx_description
1 polymer ?
#
loop_
_entity_poly.entity_id
_entity_poly.type
_entity_poly.pdbx_seq_one_letter_code
_entity_poly.pdbx_strand_id
1 'polypeptide(L)'
;MAGGKCIALIAHDQKKDAMAEFARRNQDALTGWHIVATGTTGGRVLDACPDLKVTRLKSGPLGGDQQIGAMIATGEIDMLIFFIDPLTPMPHDVDVKALTRLAVLYDIPMALNESTAERLIKTLNP
;
A
#
# COMPACT_ATOMS: atom_id res chain seq x y z
N MET A 1 16.15 1.89 13.49
CA MET A 1 15.27 1.12 14.40
C MET A 1 14.96 -0.22 13.73
N ALA A 2 14.58 -1.24 14.50
CA ALA A 2 14.68 -2.68 14.17
C ALA A 2 14.38 -3.02 12.69
N GLY A 3 15.36 -3.61 12.01
CA GLY A 3 15.43 -3.79 10.55
C GLY A 3 14.47 -4.81 9.92
N GLY A 4 13.17 -4.58 10.03
CA GLY A 4 12.15 -5.21 9.19
C GLY A 4 11.67 -4.25 8.10
N LYS A 5 11.48 -4.75 6.88
CA LYS A 5 10.96 -3.95 5.76
C LYS A 5 9.43 -3.83 5.87
N CYS A 6 8.90 -2.61 5.80
CA CYS A 6 7.47 -2.31 5.90
C CYS A 6 6.92 -1.76 4.58
N ILE A 7 5.81 -2.33 4.09
CA ILE A 7 5.15 -1.94 2.84
C ILE A 7 3.70 -1.53 3.09
N ALA A 8 3.32 -0.38 2.56
CA ALA A 8 1.94 0.09 2.56
C ALA A 8 1.19 -0.34 1.29
N LEU A 9 0.04 -1.01 1.45
CA LEU A 9 -0.84 -1.41 0.36
C LEU A 9 -2.20 -0.67 0.43
N ILE A 10 -2.51 0.08 -0.62
CA ILE A 10 -3.74 0.88 -0.71
C ILE A 10 -4.35 0.69 -2.10
N ALA A 11 -5.68 0.59 -2.19
CA ALA A 11 -6.38 0.56 -3.47
C ALA A 11 -7.73 1.29 -3.39
N HIS A 12 -8.06 2.07 -4.42
CA HIS A 12 -9.45 2.53 -4.60
C HIS A 12 -10.38 1.33 -4.82
N ASP A 13 -11.68 1.52 -4.61
CA ASP A 13 -12.66 0.42 -4.62
C ASP A 13 -12.58 -0.43 -5.89
N GLN A 14 -12.52 0.20 -7.07
CA GLN A 14 -12.41 -0.51 -8.35
C GLN A 14 -11.05 -1.20 -8.59
N LYS A 15 -10.07 -1.00 -7.72
CA LYS A 15 -8.72 -1.55 -7.83
C LYS A 15 -8.40 -2.59 -6.75
N LYS A 16 -9.31 -2.85 -5.82
CA LYS A 16 -9.07 -3.79 -4.71
C LYS A 16 -8.89 -5.22 -5.17
N ASP A 17 -9.65 -5.67 -6.18
CA ASP A 17 -9.49 -7.01 -6.72
C ASP A 17 -8.13 -7.17 -7.43
N ALA A 18 -7.69 -6.13 -8.15
CA ALA A 18 -6.34 -6.09 -8.72
C ALA A 18 -5.25 -6.10 -7.65
N MET A 19 -5.46 -5.44 -6.50
CA MET A 19 -4.53 -5.50 -5.36
C MET A 19 -4.46 -6.90 -4.75
N ALA A 20 -5.59 -7.58 -4.56
CA ALA A 20 -5.62 -8.95 -4.06
C ALA A 20 -4.94 -9.92 -5.05
N GLU A 21 -5.17 -9.74 -6.35
CA GLU A 21 -4.51 -10.51 -7.40
C GLU A 21 -2.99 -10.27 -7.37
N PHE A 22 -2.55 -9.00 -7.31
CA PHE A 22 -1.14 -8.63 -7.16
C PHE A 22 -0.50 -9.30 -5.92
N ALA A 23 -1.19 -9.26 -4.77
CA ALA A 23 -0.68 -9.84 -3.53
C ALA A 23 -0.48 -11.35 -3.66
N ARG A 24 -1.45 -12.08 -4.23
CA ARG A 24 -1.34 -13.53 -4.42
C ARG A 24 -0.25 -13.90 -5.43
N ARG A 25 -0.08 -13.15 -6.53
CA ARG A 25 1.03 -13.40 -7.48
C ARG A 25 2.41 -13.15 -6.89
N ASN A 26 2.49 -12.28 -5.89
CA ASN A 26 3.74 -11.86 -5.26
C ASN A 26 3.81 -12.28 -3.77
N GLN A 27 3.07 -13.33 -3.38
CA GLN A 27 2.93 -13.73 -1.97
C GLN A 27 4.28 -14.08 -1.33
N ASP A 28 5.12 -14.85 -2.04
CA ASP A 28 6.45 -15.24 -1.57
C ASP A 28 7.31 -14.01 -1.27
N ALA A 29 7.28 -13.04 -2.19
CA ALA A 29 7.94 -11.76 -2.04
C ALA A 29 7.40 -10.97 -0.84
N LEU A 30 6.08 -10.90 -0.69
CA LEU A 30 5.42 -10.12 0.38
C LEU A 30 5.56 -10.75 1.77
N THR A 31 5.84 -12.05 1.86
CA THR A 31 6.02 -12.76 3.14
C THR A 31 7.19 -12.23 3.96
N GLY A 32 8.22 -11.67 3.30
CA GLY A 32 9.36 -11.03 3.95
C GLY A 32 9.07 -9.63 4.53
N TRP A 33 7.89 -9.07 4.28
CA TRP A 33 7.52 -7.71 4.65
C TRP A 33 6.50 -7.68 5.79
N HIS A 34 6.57 -6.63 6.61
CA HIS A 34 5.41 -6.21 7.38
C HIS A 34 4.49 -5.40 6.46
N ILE A 35 3.23 -5.80 6.36
CA ILE A 35 2.28 -5.13 5.46
C ILE A 35 1.35 -4.25 6.28
N VAL A 36 1.22 -2.99 5.90
CA VAL A 36 0.23 -2.07 6.43
C VAL A 36 -0.77 -1.76 5.32
N ALA A 37 -2.07 -1.85 5.58
CA ALA A 37 -3.06 -1.61 4.55
C ALA A 37 -4.29 -0.89 5.09
N THR A 38 -4.94 -0.08 4.25
CA THR A 38 -6.22 0.54 4.60
C THR A 38 -7.32 -0.52 4.73
N GLY A 39 -8.31 -0.26 5.58
CA GLY A 39 -9.22 -1.28 6.13
C GLY A 39 -9.75 -2.32 5.15
N THR A 40 -10.38 -1.89 4.05
CA THR A 40 -10.96 -2.80 3.05
C THR A 40 -9.89 -3.43 2.14
N THR A 41 -8.83 -2.68 1.81
CA THR A 41 -7.70 -3.20 1.01
C THR A 41 -7.04 -4.37 1.75
N GLY A 42 -6.70 -4.18 3.03
CA GLY A 42 -6.08 -5.20 3.85
C GLY A 42 -6.97 -6.43 4.07
N GLY A 43 -8.29 -6.25 4.13
CA GLY A 43 -9.24 -7.37 4.14
C GLY A 43 -9.12 -8.22 2.87
N ARG A 44 -9.17 -7.58 1.69
CA ARG A 44 -9.05 -8.28 0.40
C ARG A 44 -7.70 -8.99 0.22
N VAL A 45 -6.62 -8.41 0.71
CA VAL A 45 -5.29 -9.04 0.69
C VAL A 45 -5.26 -10.28 1.58
N LEU A 46 -5.81 -10.21 2.80
CA LEU A 46 -5.87 -11.35 3.71
C LEU A 46 -6.80 -12.47 3.21
N ASP A 47 -7.93 -12.13 2.59
CA ASP A 47 -8.83 -13.10 1.98
C ASP A 47 -8.11 -13.91 0.88
N ALA A 48 -7.25 -13.24 0.10
CA ALA A 48 -6.48 -13.89 -0.96
C ALA A 48 -5.22 -14.59 -0.46
N CYS A 49 -4.59 -14.08 0.59
CA CYS A 49 -3.30 -14.53 1.13
C CYS A 49 -3.32 -14.54 2.67
N PRO A 50 -3.91 -15.57 3.31
CA PRO A 50 -4.12 -15.59 4.76
C PRO A 50 -2.84 -15.57 5.60
N ASP A 51 -1.73 -16.04 5.04
CA ASP A 51 -0.44 -16.16 5.74
C ASP A 51 0.37 -14.85 5.78
N LEU A 52 -0.07 -13.82 5.05
CA LEU A 52 0.61 -12.53 5.03
C LEU A 52 0.39 -11.75 6.34
N LYS A 53 1.46 -11.11 6.83
CA LYS A 53 1.43 -10.30 8.06
C LYS A 53 0.87 -8.90 7.77
N VAL A 54 -0.45 -8.77 7.74
CA VAL A 54 -1.15 -7.51 7.41
C VAL A 54 -1.73 -6.81 8.65
N THR A 55 -1.27 -5.59 8.92
CA THR A 55 -1.89 -4.64 9.86
C THR A 55 -2.94 -3.81 9.11
N ARG A 56 -4.20 -3.92 9.52
CA ARG A 56 -5.31 -3.15 8.95
C ARG A 56 -5.49 -1.84 9.69
N LEU A 57 -5.42 -0.73 8.95
CA LEU A 57 -5.73 0.62 9.42
C LEU A 57 -7.18 1.00 9.09
N LYS A 58 -7.57 2.24 9.35
CA LYS A 58 -8.87 2.76 8.91
C LYS A 58 -8.97 2.72 7.38
N SER A 59 -10.18 2.82 6.84
CA SER A 59 -10.36 3.07 5.41
C SER A 59 -9.81 4.47 5.06
N GLY A 60 -9.37 4.68 3.82
CA GLY A 60 -8.88 5.98 3.33
C GLY A 60 -9.80 7.15 3.72
N PRO A 61 -11.11 7.11 3.37
CA PRO A 61 -12.07 8.16 3.72
C PRO A 61 -12.25 8.44 5.23
N LEU A 62 -11.83 7.52 6.10
CA LEU A 62 -11.95 7.66 7.56
C LEU A 62 -10.60 8.00 8.22
N GLY A 63 -9.62 8.44 7.42
CA GLY A 63 -8.30 8.86 7.86
C GLY A 63 -7.19 7.80 7.74
N GLY A 64 -7.46 6.67 7.08
CA GLY A 64 -6.44 5.63 6.85
C GLY A 64 -5.22 6.14 6.07
N ASP A 65 -5.45 7.01 5.08
CA ASP A 65 -4.37 7.59 4.27
C ASP A 65 -3.48 8.53 5.10
N GLN A 66 -4.07 9.22 6.08
CA GLN A 66 -3.32 10.08 7.00
C GLN A 66 -2.52 9.26 8.03
N GLN A 67 -3.04 8.11 8.48
CA GLN A 67 -2.29 7.18 9.32
C GLN A 67 -1.03 6.69 8.59
N ILE A 68 -1.18 6.28 7.32
CA ILE A 68 -0.05 5.85 6.48
C ILE A 68 0.90 7.03 6.23
N GLY A 69 0.38 8.22 5.92
CA GLY A 69 1.21 9.42 5.76
C GLY A 69 2.05 9.74 6.99
N ALA A 70 1.48 9.61 8.20
CA ALA A 70 2.21 9.78 9.45
C ALA A 70 3.34 8.75 9.57
N MET A 71 3.07 7.48 9.26
CA MET A 71 4.07 6.41 9.27
C MET A 71 5.18 6.60 8.24
N ILE A 72 4.88 7.18 7.06
CA ILE A 72 5.92 7.59 6.10
C ILE A 72 6.79 8.67 6.74
N ALA A 73 6.18 9.69 7.36
CA ALA A 73 6.90 10.83 7.93
C ALA A 73 7.81 10.46 9.12
N THR A 74 7.52 9.36 9.82
CA THR A 74 8.30 8.81 10.92
C THR A 74 9.28 7.71 10.50
N GLY A 75 9.36 7.38 9.21
CA GLY A 75 10.26 6.36 8.67
C GLY A 75 9.85 4.93 9.01
N GLU A 76 8.55 4.69 9.21
CA GLU A 76 7.97 3.37 9.51
C GLU A 76 7.46 2.63 8.26
N ILE A 77 7.44 3.30 7.10
CA ILE A 77 7.09 2.71 5.79
C ILE A 77 8.26 2.88 4.83
N ASP A 78 8.71 1.78 4.26
CA ASP A 78 9.82 1.75 3.28
C ASP A 78 9.33 1.75 1.84
N MET A 79 8.07 1.38 1.57
CA MET A 79 7.49 1.34 0.23
C MET A 79 5.98 1.60 0.25
N LEU A 80 5.50 2.33 -0.74
CA LEU A 80 4.07 2.56 -0.98
C LEU A 80 3.62 1.92 -2.30
N ILE A 81 2.65 1.01 -2.24
CA ILE A 81 1.88 0.56 -3.42
C ILE A 81 0.46 1.08 -3.27
N PHE A 82 0.08 2.01 -4.14
CA PHE A 82 -1.25 2.60 -4.15
C PHE A 82 -1.89 2.44 -5.53
N PHE A 83 -2.81 1.49 -5.69
CA PHE A 83 -3.58 1.37 -6.93
C PHE A 83 -4.70 2.40 -6.99
N ILE A 84 -4.42 3.48 -7.70
CA ILE A 84 -5.32 4.60 -7.95
C ILE A 84 -6.27 4.23 -9.09
N ASP A 85 -7.56 4.45 -8.87
CA ASP A 85 -8.57 4.54 -9.93
C ASP A 85 -8.57 5.98 -10.48
N PRO A 86 -8.17 6.20 -11.75
CA PRO A 86 -8.11 7.53 -12.35
C PRO A 86 -9.45 8.02 -12.92
N LEU A 87 -10.48 7.18 -12.96
CA LEU A 87 -11.75 7.48 -13.64
C LEU A 87 -12.88 7.87 -12.68
N THR A 88 -12.75 7.51 -11.40
CA THR A 88 -13.77 7.77 -10.39
C THR A 88 -13.42 8.99 -9.55
N PRO A 89 -14.30 10.01 -9.45
CA PRO A 89 -14.14 11.10 -8.50
C PRO A 89 -14.14 10.57 -7.07
N MET A 90 -13.14 10.95 -6.28
CA MET A 90 -13.04 10.50 -4.90
C MET A 90 -13.31 11.63 -3.90
N PRO A 91 -14.19 11.43 -2.91
CA PRO A 91 -14.43 12.43 -1.85
C PRO A 91 -13.18 12.80 -1.05
N HIS A 92 -12.16 11.94 -1.05
CA HIS A 92 -10.90 12.07 -0.31
C HIS A 92 -9.69 12.28 -1.25
N ASP A 93 -9.89 12.86 -2.45
CA ASP A 93 -8.80 13.12 -3.41
C ASP A 93 -7.68 14.02 -2.82
N VAL A 94 -8.02 14.90 -1.88
CA VAL A 94 -7.04 15.72 -1.14
C VAL A 94 -6.12 14.85 -0.29
N ASP A 95 -6.65 13.78 0.32
CA ASP A 95 -5.85 12.85 1.13
C ASP A 95 -4.90 12.04 0.25
N VAL A 96 -5.33 11.63 -0.95
CA VAL A 96 -4.46 10.95 -1.94
C VAL A 96 -3.28 11.83 -2.34
N LYS A 97 -3.54 13.10 -2.63
CA LYS A 97 -2.50 14.08 -2.96
C LYS A 97 -1.55 14.32 -1.78
N ALA A 98 -2.09 14.41 -0.56
CA ALA A 98 -1.27 14.59 0.64
C ALA A 98 -0.35 13.38 0.89
N LEU A 99 -0.87 12.17 0.74
CA LEU A 99 -0.11 10.93 0.91
C LEU A 99 1.01 10.79 -0.13
N THR A 100 0.68 10.94 -1.42
CA THR A 100 1.67 10.83 -2.50
C THR A 100 2.75 11.92 -2.40
N ARG A 101 2.38 13.14 -1.98
CA ARG A 101 3.34 14.21 -1.68
C ARG A 101 4.30 13.82 -0.54
N LEU A 102 3.82 13.14 0.51
CA LEU A 102 4.69 12.65 1.58
C LEU A 102 5.65 11.56 1.07
N ALA A 103 5.17 10.60 0.27
CA ALA A 103 6.04 9.58 -0.31
C ALA A 103 7.17 10.19 -1.16
N VAL A 104 6.87 11.24 -1.94
CA VAL A 104 7.87 12.00 -2.71
C VAL A 104 8.83 12.76 -1.79
N LEU A 105 8.33 13.43 -0.75
CA LEU A 105 9.14 14.23 0.16
C LEU A 105 10.18 13.39 0.92
N TYR A 106 9.78 12.19 1.34
CA TYR A 106 10.63 11.27 2.10
C TYR A 106 11.38 10.27 1.20
N ASP A 107 11.29 10.44 -0.12
CA ASP A 107 12.00 9.67 -1.15
C ASP A 107 11.85 8.14 -1.00
N ILE A 108 10.63 7.69 -0.68
CA ILE A 108 10.34 6.26 -0.62
C ILE A 108 9.88 5.73 -1.97
N PRO A 109 10.27 4.49 -2.35
CA PRO A 109 9.74 3.83 -3.52
C PRO A 109 8.20 3.79 -3.52
N MET A 110 7.62 4.24 -4.63
CA MET A 110 6.16 4.35 -4.79
C MET A 110 5.69 3.78 -6.13
N ALA A 111 4.65 2.96 -6.09
CA ALA A 111 3.95 2.47 -7.28
C ALA A 111 2.48 2.90 -7.25
N LEU A 112 2.04 3.66 -8.27
CA LEU A 112 0.66 4.15 -8.39
C LEU A 112 -0.24 3.30 -9.29
N ASN A 113 0.33 2.23 -9.85
CA ASN A 113 -0.34 1.28 -10.73
C ASN A 113 0.35 -0.09 -10.68
N GLU A 114 -0.33 -1.10 -11.24
CA GLU A 114 0.12 -2.50 -11.21
C GLU A 114 1.44 -2.73 -11.95
N SER A 115 1.63 -2.10 -13.12
CA SER A 115 2.85 -2.25 -13.91
C SER A 115 4.10 -1.78 -13.16
N THR A 116 4.01 -0.66 -12.45
CA THR A 116 5.12 -0.17 -11.61
C THR A 116 5.33 -1.09 -10.41
N ALA A 117 4.24 -1.53 -9.76
CA ALA A 117 4.31 -2.41 -8.59
C ALA A 117 4.98 -3.76 -8.90
N GLU A 118 4.62 -4.38 -10.03
CA GLU A 118 5.18 -5.65 -10.50
C GLU A 118 6.70 -5.59 -10.75
N ARG A 119 7.21 -4.43 -11.17
CA ARG A 119 8.65 -4.21 -11.36
C ARG A 119 9.34 -3.89 -10.03
N LEU A 120 8.69 -3.07 -9.21
CA LEU A 120 9.25 -2.59 -7.96
C LEU A 120 9.42 -3.71 -6.94
N ILE A 121 8.41 -4.56 -6.76
CA ILE A 121 8.44 -5.65 -5.76
C ILE A 121 9.54 -6.68 -6.04
N LYS A 122 9.83 -6.94 -7.32
CA LYS A 122 10.90 -7.85 -7.78
C LYS A 122 12.30 -7.26 -7.57
N THR A 123 12.42 -5.94 -7.51
CA THR A 123 13.71 -5.26 -7.37
C THR A 123 14.12 -5.15 -5.89
N LEU A 124 13.14 -5.12 -4.98
CA LEU A 124 13.36 -4.90 -3.55
C LEU A 124 13.36 -6.20 -2.72
N ASN A 125 13.19 -7.35 -3.38
CA ASN A 125 13.44 -8.69 -2.87
C ASN A 125 14.51 -9.38 -3.74
N PRO A 126 15.79 -9.37 -3.31
CA PRO A 126 16.83 -10.17 -3.95
C PRO A 126 16.67 -11.67 -3.68
#